data_AF-A0AAD8DCX4-F1
#
_entry.id   AF-A0AAD8DCX4-F1
#
_cell.length_a   1.000
_cell.length_b   1.000
_cell.length_c   1.000
_cell.angle_alpha   90.00
_cell.angle_beta   90.00
_cell.angle_gamma   90.00
#
_symmetry.space_group_name_H-M   'P 1'
#
loop_
_entity.id
_entity.type
_entity.pdbx_description
1 polymer ?
#
loop_
_entity_poly.entity_id
_entity_poly.type
_entity_poly.pdbx_seq_one_letter_code
_entity_poly.pdbx_strand_id
1 'polypeptide(L)'
;MLTSDCVKFPSPTNGLAYCRTDYCVVRCNDGFQFEKLPADGYFCHPHGVWSSVPPGKSVPWPNCTQKDDGKQMSDVYTAHAVGPGIGKVKLKQSRKPKLPDTVPPSITNCPQDISKISDTDPVQATWDEPDISDNSGVFISIASISSGSLFRYGIHNVQYTANDEAGNEASCQFKVIIQKPDPLCTVAPPSDGALACGTLHYPDNGNKEKTWQFCIPLCIKGTDFHRRPGLVSFCKSSQSTSSWFHLNQSWQTVNSQMPQSCIVRRRAGSRRGDDLQFYEGDCNEMPVHSQILFRVGQMLAKDPFVLSQCALKPETCEKYWVSDSIVHCGPGDNQKDTEPPVVISCPQNIELETQRGNPYWNNLPEVSWKEPVFEDNSREPLKITKEGSSVSSGDKLAYGQYSVMYTATDSSGNTAKCSFQITVKPMACTMELPEYGAIVCGYPTVEGMDLLTIDCIVLCRSKHQFNRNPYPIYACSEEGLWWTLTSTFDPIGPHLPSLNYTCRESDVHTKPKPADENFYFDGDCRDREVQEVLMGHLEYFQRRTSAYQYCQLNRDSCRKWKGYRNVTVFCGGH
;
A
#
# COMPACT_ATOMS: atom_id res chain seq x y z
N MET A 1 30.17 -2.47 -35.99
CA MET A 1 30.61 -3.11 -34.72
C MET A 1 30.79 -1.99 -33.72
N LEU A 2 29.84 -1.80 -32.79
CA LEU A 2 29.91 -0.74 -31.80
C LEU A 2 30.72 -1.26 -30.60
N THR A 3 31.84 -0.60 -30.31
CA THR A 3 32.57 -0.79 -29.05
C THR A 3 31.76 -0.15 -27.92
N SER A 4 31.51 -0.90 -26.86
CA SER A 4 30.77 -0.44 -25.69
C SER A 4 31.58 0.59 -24.88
N ASP A 5 31.07 1.81 -24.74
CA ASP A 5 31.72 2.95 -24.05
C ASP A 5 31.58 2.92 -22.51
N CYS A 6 31.29 1.77 -21.88
CA CYS A 6 31.24 1.71 -20.42
C CYS A 6 32.62 1.93 -19.79
N VAL A 7 32.64 2.71 -18.70
CA VAL A 7 33.81 2.77 -17.82
C VAL A 7 34.07 1.37 -17.26
N LYS A 8 35.25 0.81 -17.55
CA LYS A 8 35.64 -0.50 -17.02
C LYS A 8 36.00 -0.36 -15.55
N PHE A 9 35.29 -1.09 -14.69
CA PHE A 9 35.64 -1.18 -13.28
C PHE A 9 36.91 -2.03 -13.09
N PRO A 10 37.76 -1.72 -12.09
CA PRO A 10 38.91 -2.56 -11.75
C PRO A 10 38.47 -3.93 -11.24
N SER A 11 39.36 -4.92 -11.29
CA SER A 11 39.11 -6.22 -10.67
C SER A 11 38.88 -6.07 -9.15
N PRO A 12 38.06 -6.94 -8.53
CA PRO A 12 37.87 -6.95 -7.08
C PRO A 12 39.21 -7.04 -6.34
N THR A 13 39.31 -6.38 -5.19
CA THR A 13 40.46 -6.56 -4.28
C THR A 13 40.53 -8.04 -3.88
N ASN A 14 41.69 -8.69 -4.04
CA ASN A 14 41.89 -10.14 -3.85
C ASN A 14 40.99 -11.03 -4.74
N GLY A 15 40.61 -10.54 -5.92
CA GLY A 15 39.86 -11.28 -6.93
C GLY A 15 40.21 -10.85 -8.36
N LEU A 16 39.48 -11.42 -9.32
CA LEU A 16 39.66 -11.22 -10.75
C LEU A 16 38.30 -10.94 -11.41
N ALA A 17 38.26 -9.94 -12.28
CA ALA A 17 37.15 -9.70 -13.19
C ALA A 17 37.53 -10.20 -14.60
N TYR A 18 36.80 -11.21 -15.10
CA TYR A 18 36.90 -11.67 -16.47
C TYR A 18 35.87 -10.95 -17.34
N CYS A 19 36.34 -9.98 -18.13
CA CYS A 19 35.48 -9.12 -18.94
C CYS A 19 35.68 -9.36 -20.44
N ARG A 20 34.60 -9.67 -21.13
CA ARG A 20 34.43 -9.50 -22.58
C ARG A 20 33.79 -8.11 -22.83
N THR A 21 33.97 -7.55 -24.02
CA THR A 21 33.55 -6.19 -24.45
C THR A 21 32.41 -5.55 -23.64
N ASP A 22 31.31 -6.26 -23.49
CA ASP A 22 30.02 -5.85 -22.94
C ASP A 22 29.54 -6.72 -21.76
N TYR A 23 30.39 -7.64 -21.26
CA TYR A 23 30.01 -8.60 -20.22
C TYR A 23 31.18 -8.95 -19.29
N CYS A 24 30.96 -8.90 -17.98
CA CYS A 24 31.95 -9.24 -16.96
C CYS A 24 31.42 -10.29 -15.97
N VAL A 25 32.31 -11.19 -15.54
CA VAL A 25 32.09 -12.11 -14.43
C VAL A 25 33.25 -11.97 -13.45
N VAL A 26 32.96 -12.04 -12.15
CA VAL A 26 33.97 -11.84 -11.10
C VAL A 26 34.16 -13.10 -10.28
N ARG A 27 35.39 -13.33 -9.81
CA ARG A 27 35.74 -14.41 -8.87
C ARG A 27 36.75 -13.92 -7.85
N CYS A 28 36.69 -14.49 -6.64
CA CYS A 28 37.74 -14.31 -5.65
C CYS A 28 38.89 -15.30 -5.85
N ASN A 29 40.10 -14.90 -5.47
CA ASN A 29 41.26 -15.78 -5.45
C ASN A 29 41.11 -16.86 -4.37
N ASP A 30 41.87 -17.96 -4.49
CA ASP A 30 41.85 -19.02 -3.48
C ASP A 30 42.18 -18.48 -2.09
N GLY A 31 41.39 -18.89 -1.09
CA GLY A 31 41.45 -18.35 0.27
C GLY A 31 40.63 -17.09 0.52
N PHE A 32 39.93 -16.54 -0.48
CA PHE A 32 39.08 -15.35 -0.34
C PHE A 32 37.63 -15.61 -0.79
N GLN A 33 36.66 -14.95 -0.16
CA GLN A 33 35.24 -14.96 -0.49
C GLN A 33 34.71 -13.53 -0.67
N PHE A 34 33.61 -13.36 -1.38
CA PHE A 34 33.05 -12.03 -1.56
C PHE A 34 32.49 -11.48 -0.26
N GLU A 35 32.73 -10.20 0.02
CA GLU A 35 32.16 -9.48 1.17
C GLU A 35 30.62 -9.41 1.08
N LYS A 36 30.09 -9.35 -0.15
CA LYS A 36 28.66 -9.38 -0.46
C LYS A 36 28.41 -10.33 -1.62
N LEU A 37 27.24 -10.98 -1.66
CA LEU A 37 26.85 -11.88 -2.75
C LEU A 37 26.97 -11.16 -4.11
N PRO A 38 27.86 -11.61 -5.02
CA PRO A 38 28.01 -11.01 -6.34
C PRO A 38 26.80 -11.33 -7.23
N ALA A 39 26.72 -10.65 -8.38
CA ALA A 39 25.84 -11.07 -9.46
C ALA A 39 26.41 -12.30 -10.19
N ASP A 40 25.55 -13.07 -10.84
CA ASP A 40 25.98 -14.17 -11.74
C ASP A 40 26.68 -13.62 -12.99
N GLY A 41 26.37 -12.38 -13.37
CA GLY A 41 27.06 -11.65 -14.42
C GLY A 41 26.71 -10.17 -14.47
N TYR A 42 27.59 -9.39 -15.09
CA TYR A 42 27.47 -7.95 -15.25
C TYR A 42 27.46 -7.61 -16.73
N PHE A 43 26.48 -6.82 -17.18
CA PHE A 43 26.31 -6.44 -18.58
C PHE A 43 26.46 -4.94 -18.75
N CYS A 44 27.24 -4.54 -19.74
CA CYS A 44 27.40 -3.15 -20.14
C CYS A 44 26.47 -2.86 -21.31
N HIS A 45 25.57 -1.90 -21.11
CA HIS A 45 24.62 -1.47 -22.13
C HIS A 45 25.25 -0.46 -23.10
N PRO A 46 24.73 -0.34 -24.33
CA PRO A 46 25.21 0.63 -25.33
C PRO A 46 25.21 2.10 -24.87
N HIS A 47 24.48 2.44 -23.80
CA HIS A 47 24.45 3.76 -23.18
C HIS A 47 25.47 3.96 -22.04
N GLY A 48 26.42 3.04 -21.85
CA GLY A 48 27.51 3.19 -20.89
C GLY A 48 27.20 2.76 -19.44
N VAL A 49 26.04 2.12 -19.20
CA VAL A 49 25.57 1.72 -17.87
C VAL A 49 25.76 0.22 -17.65
N TRP A 50 26.25 -0.15 -16.46
CA TRP A 50 26.38 -1.54 -16.03
C TRP A 50 25.12 -2.01 -15.29
N SER A 51 24.63 -3.20 -15.61
CA SER A 51 23.56 -3.89 -14.88
C SER A 51 24.00 -5.27 -14.41
N SER A 52 23.38 -5.77 -13.34
CA SER A 52 23.61 -7.11 -12.80
C SER A 52 22.53 -8.10 -13.22
N VAL A 53 22.89 -9.39 -13.30
CA VAL A 53 21.97 -10.51 -13.43
C VAL A 53 22.19 -11.47 -12.26
N PRO A 54 21.17 -11.76 -11.43
CA PRO A 54 19.85 -11.13 -11.39
C PRO A 54 19.91 -9.62 -11.04
N PRO A 55 18.89 -8.83 -11.40
CA PRO A 55 18.87 -7.39 -11.14
C PRO A 55 18.88 -7.07 -9.63
N GLY A 56 19.41 -5.89 -9.26
CA GLY A 56 19.50 -5.42 -7.88
C GLY A 56 20.77 -5.84 -7.12
N LYS A 57 21.72 -6.53 -7.78
CA LYS A 57 23.04 -6.81 -7.20
C LYS A 57 23.99 -5.61 -7.39
N SER A 58 24.91 -5.43 -6.47
CA SER A 58 25.80 -4.25 -6.40
C SER A 58 26.66 -4.10 -7.67
N VAL A 59 26.64 -2.89 -8.22
CA VAL A 59 27.49 -2.42 -9.33
C VAL A 59 28.18 -1.13 -8.86
N PRO A 60 29.54 -1.04 -8.86
CA PRO A 60 30.50 -2.06 -9.26
C PRO A 60 30.45 -3.32 -8.39
N TRP A 61 31.02 -4.42 -8.89
CA TRP A 61 31.06 -5.71 -8.23
C TRP A 61 31.79 -5.68 -6.86
N PRO A 62 31.40 -6.54 -5.90
CA PRO A 62 31.93 -6.52 -4.54
C PRO A 62 33.38 -7.02 -4.45
N ASN A 63 34.12 -6.56 -3.42
CA ASN A 63 35.48 -7.00 -3.12
C ASN A 63 35.52 -8.37 -2.42
N CYS A 64 36.70 -8.98 -2.41
CA CYS A 64 36.95 -10.26 -1.75
C CYS A 64 37.67 -10.06 -0.40
N THR A 65 37.16 -10.70 0.65
CA THR A 65 37.73 -10.77 1.99
C THR A 65 38.24 -12.19 2.27
N GLN A 66 39.12 -12.35 3.25
CA GLN A 66 39.71 -13.65 3.58
C GLN A 66 38.60 -14.62 4.04
N LYS A 67 38.65 -15.87 3.57
CA LYS A 67 37.73 -16.92 4.04
C LYS A 67 38.07 -17.23 5.50
N ASP A 68 37.15 -16.92 6.41
CA ASP A 68 37.22 -17.46 7.77
C ASP A 68 36.96 -18.97 7.69
N ASP A 69 37.94 -19.77 8.10
CA ASP A 69 37.86 -21.23 8.12
C ASP A 69 36.79 -21.68 9.13
N GLY A 70 35.56 -21.80 8.63
CA GLY A 70 34.48 -22.58 9.23
C GLY A 70 33.68 -21.88 10.32
N LYS A 71 32.53 -21.32 9.92
CA LYS A 71 31.26 -21.45 10.67
C LYS A 71 30.07 -21.10 9.78
N GLN A 72 29.18 -22.07 9.57
CA GLN A 72 27.81 -21.84 9.14
C GLN A 72 27.14 -20.89 10.14
N MET A 73 26.50 -19.83 9.64
CA MET A 73 25.73 -18.90 10.46
C MET A 73 24.25 -19.31 10.39
N SER A 74 23.86 -20.23 11.27
CA SER A 74 22.51 -20.33 11.81
C SER A 74 22.64 -20.19 13.31
N ASP A 75 22.04 -19.13 13.84
CA ASP A 75 21.61 -18.86 15.22
C ASP A 75 22.45 -19.31 16.42
N VAL A 76 22.41 -18.45 17.44
CA VAL A 76 22.54 -18.70 18.89
C VAL A 76 23.63 -17.87 19.57
N TYR A 77 23.14 -16.94 20.38
CA TYR A 77 23.83 -16.30 21.50
C TYR A 77 24.67 -17.30 22.30
N THR A 78 25.97 -17.04 22.49
CA THR A 78 26.59 -17.07 23.83
C THR A 78 28.01 -16.49 23.82
N ALA A 79 28.27 -15.60 24.76
CA ALA A 79 29.59 -15.12 25.15
C ALA A 79 30.50 -16.27 25.60
N HIS A 80 31.82 -16.16 25.38
CA HIS A 80 32.90 -16.58 26.29
C HIS A 80 34.22 -15.96 25.79
N ALA A 81 34.82 -15.07 26.59
CA ALA A 81 36.22 -14.69 26.46
C ALA A 81 36.87 -14.68 27.86
N VAL A 82 37.95 -15.46 28.02
CA VAL A 82 38.91 -15.39 29.14
C VAL A 82 40.28 -15.38 28.45
N GLY A 83 40.97 -14.24 28.30
CA GLY A 83 41.93 -13.65 29.25
C GLY A 83 43.37 -13.80 28.70
N PRO A 84 44.44 -13.15 29.22
CA PRO A 84 44.53 -12.21 30.33
C PRO A 84 45.20 -10.86 29.95
N GLY A 85 44.79 -9.76 30.62
CA GLY A 85 45.46 -8.46 30.48
C GLY A 85 45.17 -7.61 31.71
N ILE A 86 46.16 -7.51 32.59
CA ILE A 86 46.07 -6.80 33.86
C ILE A 86 46.11 -5.29 33.58
N GLY A 87 44.99 -4.60 33.77
CA GLY A 87 44.91 -3.15 33.69
C GLY A 87 43.66 -2.66 34.42
N LYS A 88 43.85 -2.05 35.60
CA LYS A 88 42.76 -1.43 36.38
C LYS A 88 42.11 -0.31 35.56
N VAL A 89 40.88 -0.49 35.11
CA VAL A 89 40.06 0.60 34.55
C VAL A 89 38.81 0.79 35.41
N LYS A 90 38.65 2.03 35.87
CA LYS A 90 37.57 2.53 36.72
C LYS A 90 36.20 2.28 36.07
N LEU A 91 35.23 1.84 36.89
CA LEU A 91 33.80 1.81 36.56
C LEU A 91 33.35 3.18 36.03
N LYS A 92 32.98 3.25 34.74
CA LYS A 92 32.16 4.32 34.19
C LYS A 92 30.73 3.81 34.06
N GLN A 93 29.81 4.65 34.52
CA GLN A 93 28.38 4.45 34.66
C GLN A 93 27.71 3.79 33.45
N SER A 94 26.77 2.88 33.73
CA SER A 94 25.86 2.28 32.76
C SER A 94 25.03 3.36 32.07
N ARG A 95 25.22 3.56 30.76
CA ARG A 95 24.13 4.06 29.91
C ARG A 95 23.17 2.89 29.68
N LYS A 96 21.89 3.08 29.99
CA LYS A 96 20.83 2.13 29.61
C LYS A 96 20.93 1.85 28.10
N PRO A 97 20.78 0.61 27.62
CA PRO A 97 20.69 0.37 26.18
C PRO A 97 19.43 1.05 25.64
N LYS A 98 19.59 1.95 24.66
CA LYS A 98 18.49 2.48 23.84
C LYS A 98 17.90 1.27 23.10
N LEU A 99 16.59 1.07 23.16
CA LEU A 99 15.94 -0.01 22.40
C LEU A 99 16.30 0.14 20.92
N PRO A 100 16.51 -0.97 20.17
CA PRO A 100 16.77 -0.90 18.74
C PRO A 100 15.55 -0.30 18.05
N ASP A 101 15.78 0.69 17.17
CA ASP A 101 14.70 1.27 16.39
C ASP A 101 14.20 0.26 15.36
N THR A 102 12.88 0.12 15.26
CA THR A 102 12.20 -0.79 14.34
C THR A 102 11.29 -0.03 13.37
N VAL A 103 11.27 1.29 13.43
CA VAL A 103 10.43 2.14 12.59
C VAL A 103 11.28 2.66 11.43
N PRO A 104 10.87 2.47 10.17
CA PRO A 104 11.60 3.01 9.02
C PRO A 104 11.40 4.52 8.87
N PRO A 105 12.34 5.23 8.21
CA PRO A 105 12.21 6.65 7.92
C PRO A 105 10.90 7.00 7.22
N SER A 106 10.31 8.14 7.60
CA SER A 106 9.17 8.73 6.92
C SER A 106 9.65 9.67 5.82
N ILE A 107 9.26 9.37 4.57
CA ILE A 107 9.46 10.24 3.41
C ILE A 107 8.12 10.92 3.08
N THR A 108 8.03 12.22 3.33
CA THR A 108 6.88 13.07 3.02
C THR A 108 7.17 13.96 1.81
N ASN A 109 6.13 14.42 1.10
CA ASN A 109 6.25 15.26 -0.10
C ASN A 109 7.09 14.62 -1.23
N CYS A 110 6.91 13.32 -1.48
CA CYS A 110 7.54 12.69 -2.65
C CYS A 110 7.07 13.40 -3.94
N PRO A 111 7.98 13.80 -4.84
CA PRO A 111 7.60 14.50 -6.07
C PRO A 111 6.63 13.68 -6.92
N GLN A 112 5.73 14.36 -7.63
CA GLN A 112 4.91 13.70 -8.65
C GLN A 112 5.65 13.60 -9.99
N ASP A 113 5.13 12.76 -10.89
CA ASP A 113 5.64 12.61 -12.25
C ASP A 113 5.64 13.98 -12.98
N ILE A 114 6.77 14.30 -13.62
CA ILE A 114 7.00 15.56 -14.33
C ILE A 114 6.98 15.28 -15.82
N SER A 115 6.13 15.98 -16.56
CA SER A 115 6.14 15.96 -18.04
C SER A 115 6.53 17.33 -18.59
N LYS A 116 7.53 17.37 -19.48
CA LYS A 116 7.96 18.58 -20.19
C LYS A 116 8.08 18.32 -21.69
N ILE A 117 7.52 19.24 -22.48
CA ILE A 117 7.72 19.31 -23.94
C ILE A 117 8.80 20.36 -24.22
N SER A 118 9.79 20.03 -25.05
CA SER A 118 10.84 20.99 -25.42
C SER A 118 11.36 20.77 -26.84
N ASP A 119 11.64 21.87 -27.55
CA ASP A 119 12.28 21.87 -28.87
C ASP A 119 13.80 21.61 -28.82
N THR A 120 14.39 21.60 -27.61
CA THR A 120 15.85 21.50 -27.37
C THR A 120 16.18 20.32 -26.48
N ASP A 121 17.31 19.64 -26.71
CA ASP A 121 17.81 18.52 -25.89
C ASP A 121 19.32 18.68 -25.64
N PRO A 122 19.78 18.68 -24.37
CA PRO A 122 19.05 18.32 -23.14
C PRO A 122 18.24 19.44 -22.50
N VAL A 123 17.25 19.05 -21.68
CA VAL A 123 16.32 19.93 -20.96
C VAL A 123 16.57 19.83 -19.46
N GLN A 124 16.63 20.97 -18.78
CA GLN A 124 16.73 20.98 -17.32
C GLN A 124 15.36 20.71 -16.65
N ALA A 125 15.32 19.77 -15.71
CA ALA A 125 14.15 19.54 -14.86
C ALA A 125 14.48 19.77 -13.39
N THR A 126 13.57 20.43 -12.69
CA THR A 126 13.67 20.80 -11.28
C THR A 126 12.39 20.38 -10.57
N TRP A 127 12.52 19.94 -9.34
CA TRP A 127 11.43 19.57 -8.44
C TRP A 127 11.79 19.89 -7.00
N ASP A 128 10.77 19.98 -6.15
CA ASP A 128 10.94 20.13 -4.70
C ASP A 128 11.41 18.79 -4.11
N GLU A 129 12.51 18.79 -3.36
CA GLU A 129 13.06 17.57 -2.77
C GLU A 129 12.15 17.05 -1.63
N PRO A 130 12.03 15.73 -1.46
CA PRO A 130 11.16 15.17 -0.43
C PRO A 130 11.71 15.43 0.98
N ASP A 131 10.79 15.59 1.93
CA ASP A 131 11.10 15.77 3.34
C ASP A 131 11.28 14.41 4.01
N ILE A 132 12.46 14.17 4.58
CA ILE A 132 12.82 12.89 5.21
C ILE A 132 12.97 13.11 6.72
N SER A 133 12.25 12.32 7.52
CA SER A 133 12.30 12.38 8.98
C SER A 133 12.22 10.99 9.60
N ASP A 134 12.80 10.82 10.79
CA ASP A 134 12.80 9.54 11.51
C ASP A 134 12.86 9.78 13.03
N ASN A 135 12.40 8.82 13.83
CA ASN A 135 12.40 8.91 15.31
C ASN A 135 13.76 8.55 15.96
N SER A 136 14.59 7.73 15.33
CA SER A 136 16.00 7.55 15.72
C SER A 136 16.95 8.52 15.03
N GLY A 137 16.54 9.05 13.87
CA GLY A 137 17.31 9.99 13.06
C GLY A 137 17.69 9.39 11.71
N VAL A 138 17.82 10.23 10.69
CA VAL A 138 18.19 9.81 9.35
C VAL A 138 19.72 9.68 9.25
N PHE A 139 20.20 8.52 8.83
CA PHE A 139 21.62 8.22 8.70
C PHE A 139 22.14 8.51 7.28
N ILE A 140 21.37 8.12 6.26
CA ILE A 140 21.75 8.28 4.83
C ILE A 140 20.50 8.63 4.01
N SER A 141 20.63 9.59 3.09
CA SER A 141 19.64 9.87 2.04
C SER A 141 20.33 9.95 0.67
N ILE A 142 19.88 9.16 -0.30
CA ILE A 142 20.47 9.09 -1.65
C ILE A 142 19.38 9.32 -2.69
N ALA A 143 19.63 10.24 -3.62
CA ALA A 143 18.84 10.42 -4.83
C ALA A 143 19.55 9.74 -6.02
N SER A 144 18.81 8.99 -6.84
CA SER A 144 19.37 8.40 -8.07
C SER A 144 19.74 9.48 -9.11
N ILE A 145 19.01 10.59 -9.13
CA ILE A 145 19.24 11.78 -9.98
C ILE A 145 18.86 13.02 -9.17
N SER A 146 19.72 14.06 -9.15
CA SER A 146 19.50 15.28 -8.36
C SER A 146 18.61 16.30 -9.06
N SER A 147 17.84 17.07 -8.28
CA SER A 147 17.01 18.17 -8.81
C SER A 147 17.89 19.20 -9.55
N GLY A 148 17.44 19.65 -10.72
CA GLY A 148 18.19 20.56 -11.59
C GLY A 148 19.13 19.87 -12.59
N SER A 149 19.11 18.53 -12.67
CA SER A 149 19.85 17.77 -13.69
C SER A 149 19.33 18.01 -15.11
N LEU A 150 20.19 17.73 -16.10
CA LEU A 150 19.85 17.77 -17.53
C LEU A 150 19.31 16.40 -17.99
N PHE A 151 18.11 16.39 -18.55
CA PHE A 151 17.41 15.21 -19.04
C PHE A 151 17.30 15.25 -20.56
N ARG A 152 17.62 14.12 -21.21
CA ARG A 152 17.35 13.92 -22.64
C ARG A 152 15.91 13.48 -22.87
N TYR A 153 15.45 13.49 -24.12
CA TYR A 153 14.14 12.94 -24.47
C TYR A 153 13.95 11.50 -23.97
N GLY A 154 12.77 11.19 -23.45
CA GLY A 154 12.44 9.88 -22.89
C GLY A 154 11.91 9.93 -21.46
N ILE A 155 11.74 8.74 -20.87
CA ILE A 155 11.25 8.55 -19.49
C ILE A 155 12.45 8.23 -18.60
N HIS A 156 12.63 8.99 -17.52
CA HIS A 156 13.69 8.82 -16.54
C HIS A 156 13.08 8.55 -15.16
N ASN A 157 13.51 7.49 -14.50
CA ASN A 157 13.03 7.14 -13.17
C ASN A 157 13.96 7.75 -12.10
N VAL A 158 13.40 8.61 -11.26
CA VAL A 158 14.09 9.20 -10.12
C VAL A 158 13.62 8.52 -8.85
N GLN A 159 14.57 8.06 -8.03
CA GLN A 159 14.29 7.36 -6.77
C GLN A 159 15.07 8.03 -5.64
N TYR A 160 14.38 8.27 -4.52
CA TYR A 160 14.96 8.68 -3.25
C TYR A 160 14.94 7.49 -2.30
N THR A 161 16.07 7.24 -1.64
CA THR A 161 16.22 6.17 -0.65
C THR A 161 16.76 6.78 0.64
N ALA A 162 16.11 6.47 1.76
CA ALA A 162 16.47 6.95 3.09
C ALA A 162 16.67 5.77 4.05
N ASN A 163 17.75 5.82 4.82
CA ASN A 163 18.08 4.81 5.83
C ASN A 163 18.26 5.49 7.19
N ASP A 164 17.76 4.85 8.25
CA ASP A 164 17.99 5.30 9.64
C ASP A 164 19.29 4.74 10.23
N GLU A 165 19.59 5.10 11.49
CA GLU A 165 20.77 4.60 12.21
C GLU A 165 20.66 3.12 12.62
N ALA A 166 19.45 2.55 12.60
CA ALA A 166 19.19 1.14 12.92
C ALA A 166 19.25 0.22 11.69
N GLY A 167 19.31 0.79 10.47
CA GLY A 167 19.36 0.08 9.20
C GLY A 167 18.00 -0.15 8.53
N ASN A 168 16.92 0.47 9.02
CA ASN A 168 15.62 0.44 8.35
C ASN A 168 15.63 1.37 7.14
N GLU A 169 14.91 0.99 6.07
CA GLU A 169 14.95 1.66 4.76
C GLU A 169 13.54 2.09 4.31
N ALA A 170 13.45 3.28 3.73
CA ALA A 170 12.28 3.77 3.03
C ALA A 170 12.69 4.33 1.65
N SER A 171 11.83 4.18 0.65
CA SER A 171 12.08 4.74 -0.67
C SER A 171 10.83 5.34 -1.31
N CYS A 172 11.03 6.30 -2.19
CA CYS A 172 9.98 6.94 -2.98
C CYS A 172 10.49 7.18 -4.40
N GLN A 173 9.63 7.07 -5.42
CA GLN A 173 10.02 7.17 -6.82
C GLN A 173 9.00 7.97 -7.66
N PHE A 174 9.49 8.65 -8.68
CA PHE A 174 8.69 9.37 -9.67
C PHE A 174 9.38 9.41 -11.03
N LYS A 175 8.65 9.77 -12.09
CA LYS A 175 9.13 9.81 -13.46
C LYS A 175 9.36 11.25 -13.94
N VAL A 176 10.43 11.47 -14.67
CA VAL A 176 10.66 12.68 -15.47
C VAL A 176 10.55 12.31 -16.94
N ILE A 177 9.53 12.82 -17.63
CA ILE A 177 9.18 12.51 -19.01
C ILE A 177 9.49 13.76 -19.86
N ILE A 178 10.50 13.66 -20.72
CA ILE A 178 10.85 14.73 -21.67
C ILE A 178 10.37 14.34 -23.07
N GLN A 179 9.43 15.10 -23.60
CA GLN A 179 8.77 14.85 -24.89
C GLN A 179 9.24 15.85 -25.94
N LYS A 180 9.38 15.39 -27.19
CA LYS A 180 9.54 16.28 -28.35
C LYS A 180 8.19 16.90 -28.71
N PRO A 181 8.15 18.15 -29.20
CA PRO A 181 6.95 18.70 -29.80
C PRO A 181 6.52 17.83 -30.97
N ASP A 182 5.21 17.59 -31.07
CA ASP A 182 4.65 16.70 -32.07
C ASP A 182 5.10 17.13 -33.47
N PRO A 183 5.73 16.22 -34.23
CA PRO A 183 5.98 16.51 -35.62
C PRO A 183 4.66 16.51 -36.38
N LEU A 184 4.57 17.35 -37.43
CA LEU A 184 3.40 17.61 -38.28
C LEU A 184 2.73 16.38 -38.95
N CYS A 185 3.18 15.17 -38.64
CA CYS A 185 2.76 13.88 -39.20
C CYS A 185 2.36 12.89 -38.10
N THR A 186 1.15 13.02 -37.55
CA THR A 186 0.62 12.06 -36.57
C THR A 186 -0.15 10.95 -37.26
N VAL A 187 0.08 9.69 -36.86
CA VAL A 187 -0.72 8.55 -37.30
C VAL A 187 -0.94 7.59 -36.13
N ALA A 188 -2.17 7.11 -36.00
CA ALA A 188 -2.55 6.19 -34.93
C ALA A 188 -2.00 4.78 -35.23
N PRO A 189 -1.62 4.01 -34.20
CA PRO A 189 -1.27 2.61 -34.36
C PRO A 189 -2.48 1.77 -34.81
N PRO A 190 -2.26 0.72 -35.63
CA PRO A 190 -3.34 -0.15 -36.08
C PRO A 190 -3.90 -0.96 -34.90
N SER A 191 -5.22 -1.16 -34.85
CA SER A 191 -5.83 -2.08 -33.86
C SER A 191 -5.27 -3.49 -34.01
N ASP A 192 -5.08 -4.19 -32.88
CA ASP A 192 -4.41 -5.50 -32.81
C ASP A 192 -3.02 -5.52 -33.49
N GLY A 193 -2.30 -4.41 -33.37
CA GLY A 193 -1.01 -4.20 -34.01
C GLY A 193 -0.15 -3.17 -33.28
N ALA A 194 0.92 -2.76 -33.93
CA ALA A 194 1.87 -1.77 -33.42
C ALA A 194 2.32 -0.86 -34.56
N LEU A 195 2.77 0.34 -34.21
CA LEU A 195 3.32 1.31 -35.15
C LEU A 195 4.69 1.75 -34.64
N ALA A 196 5.73 1.40 -35.38
CA ALA A 196 7.07 1.83 -35.07
C ALA A 196 7.42 3.05 -35.91
N CYS A 197 7.65 4.19 -35.26
CA CYS A 197 8.00 5.45 -35.89
C CYS A 197 9.43 5.85 -35.55
N GLY A 198 10.08 6.62 -36.41
CA GLY A 198 11.41 7.16 -36.16
C GLY A 198 11.81 8.23 -37.15
N THR A 199 13.01 8.75 -36.97
CA THR A 199 13.62 9.73 -37.87
C THR A 199 14.81 9.11 -38.57
N LEU A 200 14.80 9.15 -39.90
CA LEU A 200 15.91 8.77 -40.76
C LEU A 200 16.73 10.00 -41.13
N HIS A 201 18.01 10.00 -40.76
CA HIS A 201 18.95 11.07 -41.08
C HIS A 201 19.72 10.76 -42.35
N TYR A 202 19.92 11.78 -43.20
CA TYR A 202 20.70 11.65 -44.43
C TYR A 202 21.50 12.90 -44.78
N PRO A 203 22.68 12.74 -45.41
CA PRO A 203 23.48 13.85 -45.90
C PRO A 203 22.88 14.47 -47.17
N ASP A 204 22.77 15.80 -47.20
CA ASP A 204 22.45 16.58 -48.43
C ASP A 204 23.73 16.96 -49.20
N ASN A 205 23.59 17.32 -50.48
CA ASN A 205 24.66 17.84 -51.34
C ASN A 205 25.13 19.23 -50.84
N GLY A 206 25.87 19.24 -49.74
CA GLY A 206 26.35 20.46 -49.07
C GLY A 206 26.67 20.34 -47.58
N ASN A 207 26.86 19.11 -47.05
CA ASN A 207 27.14 18.84 -45.62
C ASN A 207 26.05 19.27 -44.61
N LYS A 208 24.84 19.58 -45.07
CA LYS A 208 23.68 19.79 -44.17
C LYS A 208 22.93 18.46 -44.01
N GLU A 209 22.60 18.12 -42.76
CA GLU A 209 21.80 16.94 -42.44
C GLU A 209 20.32 17.24 -42.74
N LYS A 210 19.68 16.35 -43.50
CA LYS A 210 18.24 16.36 -43.71
C LYS A 210 17.63 15.15 -43.01
N THR A 211 16.36 15.28 -42.64
CA THR A 211 15.64 14.25 -41.89
C THR A 211 14.35 13.87 -42.58
N TRP A 212 14.05 12.58 -42.66
CA TRP A 212 12.71 12.08 -42.99
C TRP A 212 12.10 11.40 -41.78
N GLN A 213 10.82 11.66 -41.52
CA GLN A 213 10.08 10.83 -40.60
C GLN A 213 9.56 9.60 -41.30
N PHE A 214 9.63 8.47 -40.64
CA PHE A 214 9.04 7.24 -41.12
C PHE A 214 8.20 6.59 -40.03
N CYS A 215 7.19 5.84 -40.45
CA CYS A 215 6.54 4.86 -39.59
C CYS A 215 6.31 3.56 -40.35
N ILE A 216 6.34 2.46 -39.62
CA ILE A 216 6.11 1.10 -40.11
C ILE A 216 5.02 0.48 -39.23
N PRO A 217 3.84 0.15 -39.79
CA PRO A 217 2.83 -0.60 -39.07
C PRO A 217 3.16 -2.11 -39.08
N LEU A 218 2.95 -2.77 -37.95
CA LEU A 218 3.12 -4.22 -37.77
C LEU A 218 1.87 -4.83 -37.14
N CYS A 219 1.58 -6.09 -37.47
CA CYS A 219 0.49 -6.84 -36.86
C CYS A 219 1.01 -7.87 -35.85
N ILE A 220 0.20 -8.16 -34.82
CA ILE A 220 0.50 -9.26 -33.90
C ILE A 220 0.43 -10.62 -34.63
N LYS A 221 1.19 -11.61 -34.17
CA LYS A 221 1.13 -12.98 -34.69
C LYS A 221 -0.32 -13.49 -34.70
N GLY A 222 -0.76 -14.01 -35.84
CA GLY A 222 -2.13 -14.51 -36.03
C GLY A 222 -3.07 -13.53 -36.75
N THR A 223 -2.75 -12.25 -36.76
CA THR A 223 -3.45 -11.22 -37.55
C THR A 223 -2.63 -10.76 -38.75
N ASP A 224 -3.25 -10.10 -39.71
CA ASP A 224 -2.59 -9.57 -40.91
C ASP A 224 -3.32 -8.31 -41.41
N PHE A 225 -2.64 -7.48 -42.20
CA PHE A 225 -3.29 -6.34 -42.83
C PHE A 225 -4.25 -6.80 -43.93
N HIS A 226 -5.39 -6.13 -44.06
CA HIS A 226 -6.33 -6.38 -45.17
C HIS A 226 -5.68 -6.17 -46.54
N ARG A 227 -4.79 -5.16 -46.64
CA ARG A 227 -3.87 -4.94 -47.76
C ARG A 227 -2.48 -4.72 -47.18
N ARG A 228 -1.48 -5.46 -47.67
CA ARG A 228 -0.09 -5.31 -47.20
C ARG A 228 0.40 -3.88 -47.49
N PRO A 229 0.85 -3.13 -46.47
CA PRO A 229 1.43 -1.80 -46.68
C PRO A 229 2.81 -1.94 -47.33
N GLY A 230 3.32 -0.83 -47.88
CA GLY A 230 4.72 -0.73 -48.27
C GLY A 230 5.66 -1.03 -47.08
N LEU A 231 6.91 -1.43 -47.37
CA LEU A 231 7.89 -1.78 -46.35
C LEU A 231 8.13 -0.63 -45.35
N VAL A 232 8.27 0.59 -45.87
CA VAL A 232 8.48 1.80 -45.07
C VAL A 232 7.60 2.92 -45.62
N SER A 233 6.90 3.63 -44.73
CA SER A 233 6.13 4.82 -45.09
C SER A 233 6.83 6.06 -44.53
N PHE A 234 7.08 7.04 -45.40
CA PHE A 234 7.75 8.29 -45.07
C PHE A 234 6.73 9.43 -45.04
N CYS A 235 6.96 10.42 -44.18
CA CYS A 235 6.14 11.62 -44.16
C CYS A 235 6.82 12.78 -44.89
N LYS A 236 6.04 13.48 -45.71
CA LYS A 236 6.39 14.79 -46.25
C LYS A 236 5.50 15.85 -45.59
N SER A 237 6.08 16.73 -44.79
CA SER A 237 5.39 17.89 -44.19
C SER A 237 5.74 19.18 -44.93
N SER A 238 4.73 19.94 -45.35
CA SER A 238 4.85 21.33 -45.80
C SER A 238 4.08 22.25 -44.85
N GLN A 239 4.22 23.58 -44.98
CA GLN A 239 3.64 24.59 -44.09
C GLN A 239 2.10 24.48 -43.89
N SER A 240 1.39 23.68 -44.69
CA SER A 240 -0.08 23.49 -44.57
C SER A 240 -0.60 22.08 -44.86
N THR A 241 0.24 21.14 -45.30
CA THR A 241 -0.20 19.76 -45.60
C THR A 241 0.90 18.76 -45.23
N SER A 242 0.51 17.69 -44.53
CA SER A 242 1.34 16.51 -44.29
C SER A 242 0.73 15.29 -44.99
N SER A 243 1.56 14.50 -45.64
CA SER A 243 1.12 13.25 -46.28
C SER A 243 2.13 12.14 -46.12
N TRP A 244 1.60 10.93 -45.86
CA TRP A 244 2.36 9.69 -45.84
C TRP A 244 2.46 9.12 -47.26
N PHE A 245 3.66 8.69 -47.63
CA PHE A 245 3.92 8.04 -48.91
C PHE A 245 4.92 6.89 -48.75
N HIS A 246 4.93 5.97 -49.70
CA HIS A 246 5.97 4.95 -49.85
C HIS A 246 6.45 4.94 -51.30
N LEU A 247 7.61 4.33 -51.56
CA LEU A 247 8.05 4.07 -52.93
C LEU A 247 7.59 2.69 -53.39
N ASN A 248 7.01 2.63 -54.59
CA ASN A 248 6.74 1.35 -55.24
C ASN A 248 8.02 0.78 -55.91
N GLN A 249 7.91 -0.43 -56.46
CA GLN A 249 9.02 -1.11 -57.16
C GLN A 249 9.56 -0.34 -58.38
N SER A 250 8.83 0.66 -58.87
CA SER A 250 9.20 1.54 -59.98
C SER A 250 9.68 2.91 -59.52
N TRP A 251 10.04 3.07 -58.24
CA TRP A 251 10.56 4.31 -57.65
C TRP A 251 9.60 5.49 -57.67
N GLN A 252 8.31 5.24 -57.84
CA GLN A 252 7.27 6.28 -57.83
C GLN A 252 6.70 6.42 -56.42
N THR A 253 6.49 7.67 -56.00
CA THR A 253 5.80 7.98 -54.75
C THR A 253 4.34 7.59 -54.85
N VAL A 254 3.90 6.71 -53.97
CA VAL A 254 2.50 6.33 -53.83
C VAL A 254 2.02 6.80 -52.46
N ASN A 255 0.98 7.63 -52.44
CA ASN A 255 0.33 8.03 -51.18
C ASN A 255 -0.11 6.77 -50.43
N SER A 256 0.44 6.58 -49.24
CA SER A 256 0.13 5.43 -48.39
C SER A 256 -0.95 5.85 -47.39
N GLN A 257 -2.17 5.37 -47.57
CA GLN A 257 -3.06 5.25 -46.42
C GLN A 257 -2.50 4.15 -45.53
N MET A 258 -2.02 4.52 -44.34
CA MET A 258 -1.55 3.54 -43.37
C MET A 258 -2.73 2.69 -42.89
N PRO A 259 -2.57 1.35 -42.85
CA PRO A 259 -3.62 0.47 -42.36
C PRO A 259 -3.98 0.84 -40.91
N GLN A 260 -5.29 0.91 -40.66
CA GLN A 260 -5.84 1.30 -39.36
C GLN A 260 -6.14 0.08 -38.45
N SER A 261 -6.09 -1.13 -39.00
CA SER A 261 -6.39 -2.35 -38.26
C SER A 261 -5.70 -3.58 -38.84
N CYS A 262 -5.38 -4.51 -37.95
CA CYS A 262 -5.04 -5.88 -38.26
C CYS A 262 -6.29 -6.75 -38.19
N ILE A 263 -6.40 -7.74 -39.06
CA ILE A 263 -7.56 -8.66 -39.12
C ILE A 263 -7.13 -10.11 -38.91
N VAL A 264 -7.97 -10.89 -38.22
CA VAL A 264 -7.73 -12.33 -38.02
C VAL A 264 -7.71 -13.06 -39.36
N ARG A 265 -6.67 -13.87 -39.60
CA ARG A 265 -6.52 -14.61 -40.86
C ARG A 265 -7.56 -15.73 -40.98
N ARG A 266 -8.30 -15.77 -42.10
CA ARG A 266 -9.26 -16.85 -42.41
C ARG A 266 -8.66 -18.11 -43.04
N ARG A 267 -7.38 -18.12 -43.48
CA ARG A 267 -6.70 -19.31 -44.04
C ARG A 267 -5.20 -19.38 -43.73
N ALA A 268 -4.73 -20.60 -43.44
CA ALA A 268 -3.32 -20.95 -43.24
C ALA A 268 -2.54 -20.96 -44.57
N GLY A 269 -2.28 -19.78 -45.14
CA GLY A 269 -1.21 -19.63 -46.13
C GLY A 269 0.14 -19.60 -45.41
N SER A 270 1.06 -20.49 -45.78
CA SER A 270 2.43 -20.55 -45.23
C SER A 270 3.11 -19.19 -45.35
N ARG A 271 3.31 -18.50 -44.22
CA ARG A 271 4.18 -17.32 -44.18
C ARG A 271 5.59 -17.82 -44.45
N ARG A 272 6.30 -17.21 -45.40
CA ARG A 272 7.76 -17.35 -45.41
C ARG A 272 8.27 -16.76 -44.10
N GLY A 273 9.25 -17.42 -43.46
CA GLY A 273 9.82 -16.96 -42.19
C GLY A 273 10.41 -15.54 -42.21
N ASP A 274 10.52 -14.94 -43.41
CA ASP A 274 11.10 -13.64 -43.68
C ASP A 274 10.09 -12.46 -43.72
N ASP A 275 8.79 -12.67 -43.45
CA ASP A 275 7.82 -11.56 -43.37
C ASP A 275 8.19 -10.68 -42.14
N LEU A 276 8.64 -9.43 -42.36
CA LEU A 276 9.15 -8.56 -41.29
C LEU A 276 8.06 -7.73 -40.59
N GLN A 277 6.87 -7.58 -41.19
CA GLN A 277 5.76 -6.72 -40.72
C GLN A 277 4.87 -7.36 -39.63
N PHE A 278 5.43 -8.25 -38.81
CA PHE A 278 4.72 -8.81 -37.66
C PHE A 278 5.64 -8.96 -36.45
N TYR A 279 5.05 -9.02 -35.25
CA TYR A 279 5.72 -9.27 -33.99
C TYR A 279 5.00 -10.34 -33.17
N GLU A 280 5.65 -10.86 -32.13
CA GLU A 280 5.08 -11.86 -31.23
C GLU A 280 5.23 -11.39 -29.78
N GLY A 281 4.26 -11.74 -28.93
CA GLY A 281 4.21 -11.28 -27.54
C GLY A 281 3.36 -10.03 -27.36
N ASP A 282 3.30 -9.55 -26.12
CA ASP A 282 2.58 -8.34 -25.75
C ASP A 282 3.34 -7.10 -26.23
N CYS A 283 2.70 -6.26 -27.03
CA CYS A 283 3.31 -5.03 -27.52
C CYS A 283 3.79 -4.13 -26.38
N ASN A 284 3.12 -4.11 -25.23
CA ASN A 284 3.48 -3.23 -24.11
C ASN A 284 4.72 -3.71 -23.32
N GLU A 285 5.28 -4.87 -23.67
CA GLU A 285 6.50 -5.38 -23.06
C GLU A 285 7.77 -4.85 -23.75
N MET A 286 8.74 -4.38 -22.96
CA MET A 286 10.03 -3.87 -23.47
C MET A 286 10.82 -4.87 -24.33
N PRO A 287 10.85 -6.19 -24.03
CA PRO A 287 11.42 -7.20 -24.93
C PRO A 287 10.76 -7.20 -26.32
N VAL A 288 9.45 -6.98 -26.40
CA VAL A 288 8.69 -6.96 -27.65
C VAL A 288 8.93 -5.66 -28.43
N HIS A 289 9.03 -4.52 -27.74
CA HIS A 289 9.51 -3.27 -28.37
C HIS A 289 10.88 -3.47 -29.05
N SER A 290 11.81 -4.12 -28.37
CA SER A 290 13.15 -4.40 -28.91
C SER A 290 13.09 -5.32 -30.13
N GLN A 291 12.22 -6.34 -30.10
CA GLN A 291 11.96 -7.21 -31.24
C GLN A 291 11.38 -6.44 -32.45
N ILE A 292 10.41 -5.55 -32.20
CA ILE A 292 9.79 -4.71 -33.22
C ILE A 292 10.84 -3.80 -33.87
N LEU A 293 11.63 -3.09 -33.07
CA LEU A 293 12.67 -2.17 -33.56
C LEU A 293 13.77 -2.90 -34.34
N PHE A 294 14.15 -4.10 -33.92
CA PHE A 294 15.08 -4.94 -34.67
C PHE A 294 14.55 -5.27 -36.07
N ARG A 295 13.27 -5.64 -36.19
CA ARG A 295 12.61 -5.91 -37.48
C ARG A 295 12.49 -4.65 -38.34
N VAL A 296 12.21 -3.50 -37.74
CA VAL A 296 12.21 -2.19 -38.42
C VAL A 296 13.57 -1.91 -39.05
N GLY A 297 14.67 -2.15 -38.33
CA GLY A 297 16.01 -2.02 -38.88
C GLY A 297 16.24 -2.91 -40.11
N GLN A 298 15.76 -4.16 -40.07
CA GLN A 298 15.81 -5.06 -41.21
C GLN A 298 14.93 -4.61 -42.39
N MET A 299 13.79 -3.97 -42.12
CA MET A 299 12.90 -3.43 -43.16
C MET A 299 13.53 -2.21 -43.84
N LEU A 300 14.09 -1.28 -43.06
CA LEU A 300 14.82 -0.12 -43.59
C LEU A 300 16.00 -0.55 -44.46
N ALA A 301 16.77 -1.56 -44.02
CA ALA A 301 17.90 -2.09 -44.78
C ALA A 301 17.51 -2.76 -46.11
N LYS A 302 16.24 -3.17 -46.25
CA LYS A 302 15.70 -3.79 -47.48
C LYS A 302 14.89 -2.81 -48.32
N ASP A 303 14.60 -1.61 -47.82
CA ASP A 303 13.74 -0.66 -48.49
C ASP A 303 14.45 -0.06 -49.72
N PRO A 304 13.86 -0.11 -50.92
CA PRO A 304 14.47 0.42 -52.12
C PRO A 304 14.84 1.89 -51.97
N PHE A 305 13.98 2.75 -51.39
CA PHE A 305 14.28 4.17 -51.23
C PHE A 305 15.54 4.38 -50.40
N VAL A 306 15.62 3.72 -49.25
CA VAL A 306 16.79 3.79 -48.37
C VAL A 306 18.04 3.30 -49.13
N LEU A 307 17.91 2.20 -49.86
CA LEU A 307 19.00 1.65 -50.67
C LEU A 307 19.41 2.55 -51.85
N SER A 308 18.51 3.26 -52.54
CA SER A 308 18.89 4.17 -53.62
C SER A 308 19.57 5.43 -53.13
N GLN A 309 19.17 5.93 -51.95
CA GLN A 309 19.92 7.01 -51.29
C GLN A 309 21.33 6.54 -50.94
N CYS A 310 21.50 5.28 -50.52
CA CYS A 310 22.80 4.67 -50.28
C CYS A 310 23.62 4.37 -51.55
N ALA A 311 22.99 4.02 -52.67
CA ALA A 311 23.67 3.69 -53.92
C ALA A 311 24.33 4.89 -54.61
N LEU A 312 23.92 6.12 -54.27
CA LEU A 312 24.50 7.34 -54.85
C LEU A 312 25.93 7.60 -54.37
N LYS A 313 26.33 7.14 -53.18
CA LYS A 313 27.71 7.12 -52.65
C LYS A 313 27.85 6.06 -51.52
N PRO A 314 28.57 4.95 -51.72
CA PRO A 314 28.73 3.88 -50.71
C PRO A 314 29.34 4.36 -49.38
N GLU A 315 30.26 5.32 -49.44
CA GLU A 315 30.93 5.91 -48.27
C GLU A 315 29.99 6.73 -47.36
N THR A 316 28.84 7.18 -47.89
CA THR A 316 27.85 7.92 -47.09
C THR A 316 26.82 7.02 -46.41
N CYS A 317 26.70 5.74 -46.78
CA CYS A 317 25.69 4.85 -46.18
C CYS A 317 25.97 4.60 -44.68
N GLU A 318 27.25 4.64 -44.25
CA GLU A 318 27.65 4.64 -42.83
C GLU A 318 27.19 5.89 -42.06
N LYS A 319 26.82 6.97 -42.76
CA LYS A 319 26.36 8.24 -42.17
C LYS A 319 24.84 8.33 -42.02
N TYR A 320 24.08 7.39 -42.59
CA TYR A 320 22.64 7.31 -42.37
C TYR A 320 22.39 6.58 -41.05
N TRP A 321 21.68 7.22 -40.15
CA TRP A 321 21.34 6.64 -38.86
C TRP A 321 19.88 6.91 -38.54
N VAL A 322 19.30 6.06 -37.71
CA VAL A 322 17.93 6.18 -37.24
C VAL A 322 17.95 6.72 -35.82
N SER A 323 17.16 7.76 -35.56
CA SER A 323 16.95 8.32 -34.23
C SER A 323 15.49 8.22 -33.82
N ASP A 324 15.23 8.42 -32.53
CA ASP A 324 13.87 8.60 -31.99
C ASP A 324 12.91 7.47 -32.35
N SER A 325 13.43 6.25 -32.42
CA SER A 325 12.61 5.08 -32.73
C SER A 325 11.71 4.75 -31.54
N ILE A 326 10.41 4.91 -31.72
CA ILE A 326 9.39 4.66 -30.70
C ILE A 326 8.38 3.68 -31.28
N VAL A 327 7.92 2.76 -30.44
CA VAL A 327 6.82 1.84 -30.74
C VAL A 327 5.56 2.35 -30.05
N HIS A 328 4.49 2.52 -30.81
CA HIS A 328 3.15 2.80 -30.33
C HIS A 328 2.29 1.56 -30.49
N CYS A 329 1.72 1.06 -29.40
CA CYS A 329 0.85 -0.10 -29.42
C CYS A 329 -0.58 0.30 -29.75
N GLY A 330 -1.22 -0.47 -30.64
CA GLY A 330 -2.62 -0.26 -30.98
C GLY A 330 -3.57 -0.85 -29.95
N PRO A 331 -4.80 -0.33 -29.85
CA PRO A 331 -5.82 -0.94 -29.00
C PRO A 331 -6.09 -2.37 -29.51
N GLY A 332 -5.91 -3.36 -28.62
CA GLY A 332 -6.15 -4.77 -28.93
C GLY A 332 -7.44 -5.28 -28.28
N ASP A 333 -8.15 -6.18 -28.96
CA ASP A 333 -9.39 -6.83 -28.47
C ASP A 333 -9.13 -8.23 -27.87
N ASN A 334 -7.89 -8.53 -27.42
CA ASN A 334 -7.59 -9.84 -26.83
C ASN A 334 -6.32 -9.90 -25.95
N GLN A 335 -6.36 -9.16 -24.83
CA GLN A 335 -5.80 -9.65 -23.58
C GLN A 335 -6.89 -9.53 -22.54
N LYS A 336 -7.77 -10.52 -22.46
CA LYS A 336 -8.67 -10.62 -21.32
C LYS A 336 -7.85 -11.18 -20.17
N ASP A 337 -7.53 -10.32 -19.22
CA ASP A 337 -6.90 -10.73 -17.97
C ASP A 337 -7.83 -11.69 -17.23
N THR A 338 -7.27 -12.82 -16.81
CA THR A 338 -7.98 -13.90 -16.11
C THR A 338 -7.55 -14.02 -14.65
N GLU A 339 -6.54 -13.27 -14.23
CA GLU A 339 -6.04 -13.32 -12.86
C GLU A 339 -6.74 -12.24 -12.03
N PRO A 340 -7.21 -12.54 -10.81
CA PRO A 340 -7.79 -11.54 -9.95
C PRO A 340 -6.71 -10.67 -9.29
N PRO A 341 -7.06 -9.43 -8.90
CA PRO A 341 -6.16 -8.58 -8.13
C PRO A 341 -5.67 -9.25 -6.84
N VAL A 342 -4.49 -8.85 -6.37
CA VAL A 342 -3.88 -9.34 -5.14
C VAL A 342 -3.96 -8.28 -4.06
N VAL A 343 -4.29 -8.71 -2.84
CA VAL A 343 -4.28 -7.86 -1.64
C VAL A 343 -2.84 -7.76 -1.12
N ILE A 344 -2.23 -6.58 -1.24
CA ILE A 344 -0.86 -6.33 -0.76
C ILE A 344 -0.86 -5.98 0.73
N SER A 345 -1.77 -5.10 1.13
CA SER A 345 -1.96 -4.78 2.54
C SER A 345 -3.44 -4.58 2.85
N CYS A 346 -3.86 -5.16 3.97
CA CYS A 346 -5.22 -5.09 4.47
C CYS A 346 -5.15 -4.62 5.93
N PRO A 347 -6.00 -3.67 6.36
CA PRO A 347 -6.06 -3.27 7.76
C PRO A 347 -6.33 -4.47 8.67
N GLN A 348 -5.73 -4.45 9.84
CA GLN A 348 -6.07 -5.42 10.89
C GLN A 348 -7.34 -5.00 11.62
N ASN A 349 -7.93 -5.93 12.36
CA ASN A 349 -9.06 -5.61 13.23
C ASN A 349 -8.66 -4.55 14.25
N ILE A 350 -9.55 -3.59 14.50
CA ILE A 350 -9.32 -2.45 15.38
C ILE A 350 -10.17 -2.62 16.61
N GLU A 351 -9.56 -2.51 17.79
CA GLU A 351 -10.28 -2.43 19.05
C GLU A 351 -10.11 -1.03 19.64
N LEU A 352 -11.24 -0.39 19.94
CA LEU A 352 -11.29 0.91 20.61
C LEU A 352 -12.08 0.77 21.91
N GLU A 353 -11.82 1.65 22.87
CA GLU A 353 -12.63 1.81 24.08
C GLU A 353 -13.29 3.20 24.04
N THR A 354 -14.52 3.31 24.56
CA THR A 354 -15.19 4.62 24.67
C THR A 354 -14.40 5.56 25.59
N GLN A 355 -14.33 6.84 25.24
CA GLN A 355 -13.53 7.83 25.96
C GLN A 355 -14.36 8.57 27.01
N ARG A 356 -13.75 8.89 28.16
CA ARG A 356 -14.39 9.67 29.24
C ARG A 356 -14.73 11.09 28.74
N GLY A 357 -15.99 11.51 28.87
CA GLY A 357 -16.46 12.82 28.40
C GLY A 357 -17.72 13.34 29.07
N ASN A 358 -17.92 14.67 28.99
CA ASN A 358 -19.04 15.46 29.53
C ASN A 358 -20.42 14.80 29.25
N PRO A 359 -21.47 14.91 30.10
CA PRO A 359 -22.75 14.19 29.98
C PRO A 359 -23.64 14.60 28.80
N TYR A 360 -23.07 15.24 27.78
CA TYR A 360 -23.71 15.63 26.54
C TYR A 360 -22.95 15.02 25.36
N TRP A 361 -23.31 13.79 24.97
CA TRP A 361 -23.19 13.11 23.65
C TRP A 361 -21.96 13.28 22.74
N ASN A 362 -20.85 13.91 23.16
CA ASN A 362 -19.84 14.41 22.22
C ASN A 362 -18.44 13.75 22.27
N ASN A 363 -18.23 12.70 23.07
CA ASN A 363 -16.90 12.08 23.27
C ASN A 363 -16.81 10.62 22.77
N LEU A 364 -17.36 10.35 21.60
CA LEU A 364 -17.16 9.07 20.90
C LEU A 364 -15.71 8.93 20.41
N PRO A 365 -15.09 7.73 20.54
CA PRO A 365 -13.73 7.48 20.04
C PRO A 365 -13.69 7.60 18.51
N GLU A 366 -12.67 8.29 18.02
CA GLU A 366 -12.39 8.42 16.60
C GLU A 366 -11.61 7.19 16.12
N VAL A 367 -12.06 6.58 15.03
CA VAL A 367 -11.38 5.44 14.42
C VAL A 367 -10.53 5.89 13.25
N SER A 368 -9.33 5.33 13.09
CA SER A 368 -8.47 5.60 11.94
C SER A 368 -7.79 4.33 11.46
N TRP A 369 -7.74 4.15 10.14
CA TRP A 369 -6.98 3.12 9.46
C TRP A 369 -6.37 3.63 8.16
N LYS A 370 -5.29 2.99 7.74
CA LYS A 370 -4.71 3.16 6.41
C LYS A 370 -5.54 2.38 5.40
N GLU A 371 -5.87 2.98 4.27
CA GLU A 371 -6.64 2.28 3.24
C GLU A 371 -5.87 1.06 2.68
N PRO A 372 -6.57 -0.04 2.33
CA PRO A 372 -5.94 -1.23 1.77
C PRO A 372 -5.28 -0.97 0.42
N VAL A 373 -4.19 -1.68 0.16
CA VAL A 373 -3.47 -1.61 -1.12
C VAL A 373 -3.70 -2.90 -1.88
N PHE A 374 -4.10 -2.75 -3.14
CA PHE A 374 -4.28 -3.84 -4.10
C PHE A 374 -3.32 -3.61 -5.27
N GLU A 375 -2.78 -4.70 -5.81
CA GLU A 375 -1.99 -4.70 -7.04
C GLU A 375 -2.54 -5.75 -7.97
N ASP A 376 -2.31 -5.56 -9.26
CA ASP A 376 -2.80 -6.46 -10.29
C ASP A 376 -1.81 -6.52 -11.45
N ASN A 377 -1.79 -7.66 -12.16
CA ASN A 377 -0.86 -7.91 -13.25
C ASN A 377 -1.24 -7.14 -14.54
N SER A 378 -2.49 -6.66 -14.66
CA SER A 378 -2.99 -5.96 -15.85
C SER A 378 -2.47 -4.53 -16.02
N ARG A 379 -1.81 -3.96 -15.00
CA ARG A 379 -1.27 -2.58 -14.97
C ARG A 379 -2.28 -1.46 -15.28
N GLU A 380 -3.57 -1.78 -15.30
CA GLU A 380 -4.67 -0.84 -15.40
C GLU A 380 -5.11 -0.37 -14.00
N PRO A 381 -5.66 0.86 -13.85
CA PRO A 381 -6.11 1.35 -12.56
C PRO A 381 -7.29 0.52 -12.04
N LEU A 382 -7.13 -0.06 -10.85
CA LEU A 382 -8.16 -0.83 -10.17
C LEU A 382 -9.31 0.07 -9.70
N LYS A 383 -10.55 -0.41 -9.85
CA LYS A 383 -11.71 0.22 -9.25
C LYS A 383 -11.91 -0.32 -7.83
N ILE A 384 -11.67 0.52 -6.83
CA ILE A 384 -11.87 0.15 -5.42
C ILE A 384 -13.24 0.65 -4.95
N THR A 385 -14.09 -0.28 -4.48
CA THR A 385 -15.37 0.03 -3.83
C THR A 385 -15.34 -0.40 -2.38
N LYS A 386 -15.92 0.43 -1.51
CA LYS A 386 -16.14 0.10 -0.10
C LYS A 386 -17.59 -0.30 0.09
N GLU A 387 -17.78 -1.48 0.66
CA GLU A 387 -19.08 -2.13 0.87
C GLU A 387 -19.21 -2.58 2.34
N GLY A 388 -20.44 -2.69 2.85
CA GLY A 388 -20.73 -3.28 4.18
C GLY A 388 -21.16 -2.29 5.28
N SER A 389 -20.48 -1.15 5.46
CA SER A 389 -20.83 -0.16 6.51
C SER A 389 -20.56 1.28 6.07
N SER A 390 -21.36 2.23 6.57
CA SER A 390 -21.21 3.68 6.33
C SER A 390 -20.00 4.32 7.04
N VAL A 391 -19.27 3.52 7.83
CA VAL A 391 -18.18 3.96 8.71
C VAL A 391 -16.90 4.21 7.93
N SER A 392 -16.34 5.42 8.03
CA SER A 392 -15.13 5.91 7.37
C SER A 392 -13.99 6.22 8.33
N SER A 393 -12.76 6.24 7.79
CA SER A 393 -11.58 6.58 8.58
C SER A 393 -11.70 8.05 9.00
N GLY A 394 -11.58 8.33 10.29
CA GLY A 394 -11.88 9.62 10.92
C GLY A 394 -13.29 9.72 11.53
N ASP A 395 -14.14 8.70 11.38
CA ASP A 395 -15.47 8.72 12.00
C ASP A 395 -15.38 8.52 13.52
N LYS A 396 -16.32 9.13 14.23
CA LYS A 396 -16.54 8.90 15.65
C LYS A 396 -17.60 7.82 15.83
N LEU A 397 -17.24 6.73 16.48
CA LEU A 397 -18.07 5.53 16.56
C LEU A 397 -18.65 5.32 17.95
N ALA A 398 -19.93 4.96 17.99
CA ALA A 398 -20.57 4.43 19.20
C ALA A 398 -20.01 3.03 19.52
N TYR A 399 -20.32 2.54 20.72
CA TYR A 399 -20.01 1.15 21.06
C TYR A 399 -20.66 0.20 20.02
N GLY A 400 -20.02 -0.93 19.77
CA GLY A 400 -20.55 -1.94 18.84
C GLY A 400 -19.50 -2.52 17.92
N GLN A 401 -19.97 -3.35 17.00
CA GLN A 401 -19.13 -3.98 15.98
C GLN A 401 -19.48 -3.42 14.61
N TYR A 402 -18.47 -2.96 13.90
CA TYR A 402 -18.57 -2.45 12.54
C TYR A 402 -17.71 -3.30 11.61
N SER A 403 -18.28 -3.71 10.48
CA SER A 403 -17.56 -4.48 9.47
C SER A 403 -17.27 -3.58 8.27
N VAL A 404 -16.01 -3.49 7.88
CA VAL A 404 -15.59 -2.73 6.70
C VAL A 404 -15.05 -3.71 5.67
N MET A 405 -15.58 -3.66 4.44
CA MET A 405 -15.12 -4.48 3.32
C MET A 405 -14.75 -3.58 2.15
N TYR A 406 -13.57 -3.82 1.59
CA TYR A 406 -13.12 -3.22 0.34
C TYR A 406 -13.07 -4.30 -0.74
N THR A 407 -13.60 -3.97 -1.92
CA THR A 407 -13.55 -4.80 -3.13
C THR A 407 -12.76 -4.05 -4.18
N ALA A 408 -11.70 -4.65 -4.70
CA ALA A 408 -11.00 -4.18 -5.88
C ALA A 408 -11.47 -4.96 -7.11
N THR A 409 -11.76 -4.25 -8.20
CA THR A 409 -12.16 -4.82 -9.49
C THR A 409 -11.21 -4.35 -10.58
N ASP A 410 -10.66 -5.27 -11.36
CA ASP A 410 -9.84 -4.95 -12.53
C ASP A 410 -10.67 -4.56 -13.76
N SER A 411 -10.01 -4.19 -14.86
CA SER A 411 -10.63 -3.81 -16.13
C SER A 411 -11.31 -4.99 -16.85
N SER A 412 -10.94 -6.22 -16.51
CA SER A 412 -11.48 -7.48 -17.05
C SER A 412 -12.65 -8.04 -16.25
N GLY A 413 -12.96 -7.45 -15.09
CA GLY A 413 -14.05 -7.79 -14.18
C GLY A 413 -13.69 -8.80 -13.08
N ASN A 414 -12.42 -9.18 -12.90
CA ASN A 414 -12.05 -10.03 -11.75
C ASN A 414 -11.98 -9.19 -10.47
N THR A 415 -12.19 -9.84 -9.32
CA THR A 415 -12.34 -9.12 -8.05
C THR A 415 -11.54 -9.75 -6.91
N ALA A 416 -11.03 -8.89 -6.02
CA ALA A 416 -10.37 -9.24 -4.78
C ALA A 416 -10.99 -8.49 -3.61
N LYS A 417 -11.02 -9.10 -2.42
CA LYS A 417 -11.69 -8.54 -1.25
C LYS A 417 -10.77 -8.53 -0.03
N CYS A 418 -10.81 -7.43 0.71
CA CYS A 418 -10.17 -7.26 2.02
C CYS A 418 -11.25 -6.80 3.02
N SER A 419 -11.34 -7.47 4.17
CA SER A 419 -12.32 -7.14 5.21
C SER A 419 -11.68 -7.15 6.58
N PHE A 420 -12.09 -6.20 7.43
CA PHE A 420 -11.68 -6.12 8.82
C PHE A 420 -12.83 -5.65 9.70
N GLN A 421 -12.72 -5.90 11.00
CA GLN A 421 -13.72 -5.52 12.00
C GLN A 421 -13.19 -4.42 12.92
N ILE A 422 -14.07 -3.48 13.24
CA ILE A 422 -13.84 -2.47 14.27
C ILE A 422 -14.75 -2.82 15.44
N THR A 423 -14.17 -3.05 16.60
CA THR A 423 -14.89 -3.32 17.85
C THR A 423 -14.68 -2.15 18.79
N VAL A 424 -15.75 -1.41 19.08
CA VAL A 424 -15.76 -0.36 20.10
C VAL A 424 -16.34 -0.95 21.38
N LYS A 425 -15.48 -1.18 22.37
CA LYS A 425 -15.84 -1.70 23.69
C LYS A 425 -16.32 -0.57 24.60
N PRO A 426 -17.33 -0.81 25.46
CA PRO A 426 -17.75 0.18 26.44
C PRO A 426 -16.68 0.34 27.53
N MET A 427 -16.54 1.55 28.05
CA MET A 427 -15.69 1.83 29.20
C MET A 427 -16.30 1.18 30.44
N ALA A 428 -15.52 0.38 31.16
CA ALA A 428 -16.00 -0.26 32.37
C ALA A 428 -16.31 0.78 33.46
N CYS A 429 -17.52 0.73 34.01
CA CYS A 429 -17.85 1.50 35.21
C CYS A 429 -17.05 1.00 36.40
N THR A 430 -16.46 1.94 37.14
CA THR A 430 -15.78 1.60 38.39
C THR A 430 -16.80 1.52 39.54
N MET A 431 -16.65 0.48 40.36
CA MET A 431 -17.48 0.23 41.55
C MET A 431 -16.59 -0.10 42.75
N GLU A 432 -16.94 0.45 43.90
CA GLU A 432 -16.37 0.08 45.20
C GLU A 432 -17.36 -0.84 45.91
N LEU A 433 -16.88 -1.89 46.59
CA LEU A 433 -17.76 -2.83 47.29
C LEU A 433 -18.04 -2.37 48.73
N PRO A 434 -19.30 -2.36 49.20
CA PRO A 434 -19.63 -1.96 50.56
C PRO A 434 -19.25 -3.04 51.57
N GLU A 435 -18.41 -2.73 52.56
CA GLU A 435 -17.83 -3.67 53.54
C GLU A 435 -18.84 -4.56 54.33
N TYR A 436 -20.12 -4.22 54.33
CA TYR A 436 -21.19 -5.04 54.95
C TYR A 436 -22.46 -5.07 54.10
N GLY A 437 -22.27 -5.04 52.78
CA GLY A 437 -23.36 -5.00 51.81
C GLY A 437 -23.07 -5.85 50.58
N ALA A 438 -24.00 -5.80 49.65
CA ALA A 438 -23.87 -6.44 48.36
C ALA A 438 -24.30 -5.48 47.25
N ILE A 439 -23.65 -5.60 46.09
CA ILE A 439 -24.08 -4.95 44.85
C ILE A 439 -24.61 -6.05 43.94
N VAL A 440 -25.79 -5.87 43.38
CA VAL A 440 -26.36 -6.81 42.40
C VAL A 440 -26.52 -6.07 41.09
N CYS A 441 -25.88 -6.57 40.04
CA CYS A 441 -25.88 -5.95 38.72
C CYS A 441 -26.41 -6.92 37.66
N GLY A 442 -27.10 -6.40 36.64
CA GLY A 442 -27.53 -7.18 35.50
C GLY A 442 -27.76 -6.32 34.26
N TYR A 443 -27.76 -6.96 33.09
CA TYR A 443 -28.07 -6.31 31.82
C TYR A 443 -29.58 -6.32 31.61
N PRO A 444 -30.26 -5.17 31.51
CA PRO A 444 -31.68 -5.13 31.23
C PRO A 444 -31.92 -5.67 29.81
N THR A 445 -32.83 -6.61 29.65
CA THR A 445 -33.06 -7.26 28.35
C THR A 445 -34.42 -6.91 27.78
N VAL A 446 -34.45 -6.47 26.51
CA VAL A 446 -35.67 -6.14 25.75
C VAL A 446 -35.63 -6.88 24.40
N GLU A 447 -36.67 -7.65 24.09
CA GLU A 447 -36.78 -8.54 22.91
C GLU A 447 -35.60 -9.51 22.73
N GLY A 448 -34.92 -9.87 23.82
CA GLY A 448 -33.74 -10.74 23.75
C GLY A 448 -32.46 -10.01 23.33
N MET A 449 -32.47 -8.68 23.24
CA MET A 449 -31.28 -7.83 23.17
C MET A 449 -31.02 -7.19 24.53
N ASP A 450 -29.76 -7.17 24.95
CA ASP A 450 -29.36 -6.48 26.18
C ASP A 450 -29.24 -4.98 25.89
N LEU A 451 -29.82 -4.18 26.78
CA LEU A 451 -29.60 -2.75 26.80
C LEU A 451 -28.15 -2.47 27.19
N LEU A 452 -27.72 -1.29 26.79
CA LEU A 452 -26.33 -0.82 26.85
C LEU A 452 -25.92 -0.34 28.22
N THR A 453 -26.90 -0.31 29.12
CA THR A 453 -26.70 0.02 30.52
C THR A 453 -26.58 -1.24 31.34
N ILE A 454 -25.76 -1.18 32.38
CA ILE A 454 -25.79 -2.18 33.44
C ILE A 454 -26.56 -1.56 34.60
N ASP A 455 -27.67 -2.18 34.98
CA ASP A 455 -28.43 -1.74 36.13
C ASP A 455 -27.91 -2.48 37.36
N CYS A 456 -27.60 -1.71 38.40
CA CYS A 456 -27.15 -2.20 39.67
C CYS A 456 -28.00 -1.67 40.81
N ILE A 457 -28.15 -2.49 41.84
CA ILE A 457 -28.70 -2.10 43.14
C ILE A 457 -27.67 -2.31 44.24
N VAL A 458 -27.78 -1.55 45.31
CA VAL A 458 -26.93 -1.66 46.49
C VAL A 458 -27.80 -2.06 47.68
N LEU A 459 -27.37 -3.08 48.40
CA LEU A 459 -28.08 -3.69 49.52
C LEU A 459 -27.19 -3.73 50.77
N CYS A 460 -27.75 -3.55 51.95
CA CYS A 460 -27.04 -3.72 53.23
C CYS A 460 -27.52 -4.95 54.00
N ARG A 461 -26.66 -5.53 54.84
CA ARG A 461 -27.08 -6.61 55.74
C ARG A 461 -28.04 -6.10 56.82
N SER A 462 -29.04 -6.88 57.27
CA SER A 462 -30.14 -6.49 58.21
C SER A 462 -29.74 -6.04 59.63
N LYS A 463 -28.47 -5.70 59.88
CA LYS A 463 -27.96 -5.10 61.12
C LYS A 463 -27.10 -3.86 60.89
N HIS A 464 -26.94 -3.48 59.62
CA HIS A 464 -26.17 -2.33 59.20
C HIS A 464 -27.13 -1.29 58.64
N GLN A 465 -26.71 -0.04 58.63
CA GLN A 465 -27.51 1.05 58.06
C GLN A 465 -26.74 1.79 56.99
N PHE A 466 -27.47 2.20 55.96
CA PHE A 466 -26.93 3.15 55.00
C PHE A 466 -26.83 4.53 55.64
N ASN A 467 -25.71 5.21 55.41
CA ASN A 467 -25.50 6.60 55.85
C ASN A 467 -26.40 7.61 55.09
N ARG A 468 -26.90 7.23 53.91
CA ARG A 468 -27.87 7.96 53.10
C ARG A 468 -28.79 6.95 52.43
N ASN A 469 -30.03 7.31 52.10
CA ASN A 469 -30.91 6.37 51.41
C ASN A 469 -30.36 6.05 50.01
N PRO A 470 -30.23 4.76 49.63
CA PRO A 470 -29.82 4.37 48.30
C PRO A 470 -30.92 4.71 47.29
N TYR A 471 -30.52 4.92 46.03
CA TYR A 471 -31.48 4.98 44.94
C TYR A 471 -31.95 3.56 44.58
N PRO A 472 -33.19 3.40 44.08
CA PRO A 472 -33.70 2.09 43.70
C PRO A 472 -32.86 1.38 42.64
N ILE A 473 -32.33 2.09 41.64
CA ILE A 473 -31.46 1.56 40.57
C ILE A 473 -30.43 2.60 40.16
N TYR A 474 -29.19 2.13 40.02
CA TYR A 474 -28.06 2.82 39.41
C TYR A 474 -27.79 2.22 38.04
N ALA A 475 -27.78 3.02 36.98
CA ALA A 475 -27.50 2.58 35.63
C ALA A 475 -26.10 3.04 35.20
N CYS A 476 -25.22 2.11 34.89
CA CYS A 476 -23.92 2.35 34.29
C CYS A 476 -24.08 2.49 32.78
N SER A 477 -23.65 3.59 32.18
CA SER A 477 -23.68 3.82 30.73
C SER A 477 -22.45 3.24 30.01
N GLU A 478 -22.54 3.17 28.68
CA GLU A 478 -21.44 2.78 27.78
C GLU A 478 -20.20 3.68 27.83
N GLU A 479 -20.32 4.88 28.40
CA GLU A 479 -19.23 5.84 28.61
C GLU A 479 -18.56 5.68 29.98
N GLY A 480 -18.96 4.66 30.77
CA GLY A 480 -18.43 4.43 32.11
C GLY A 480 -18.98 5.40 33.17
N LEU A 481 -20.15 6.01 32.93
CA LEU A 481 -20.80 6.95 33.84
C LEU A 481 -22.02 6.32 34.53
N TRP A 482 -22.20 6.61 35.81
CA TRP A 482 -23.35 6.19 36.59
C TRP A 482 -24.47 7.24 36.58
N TRP A 483 -25.69 6.75 36.40
CA TRP A 483 -26.95 7.48 36.38
C TRP A 483 -27.91 6.88 37.42
N THR A 484 -28.89 7.64 37.88
CA THR A 484 -30.01 7.10 38.66
C THR A 484 -31.31 7.15 37.89
N LEU A 485 -32.07 6.04 37.95
CA LEU A 485 -33.39 5.94 37.34
C LEU A 485 -34.48 6.57 38.23
N THR A 486 -34.39 7.89 38.41
CA THR A 486 -35.44 8.73 39.02
C THR A 486 -36.15 9.56 37.94
N SER A 487 -37.10 10.42 38.31
CA SER A 487 -37.85 11.26 37.36
C SER A 487 -37.01 12.25 36.55
N THR A 488 -35.75 12.50 36.93
CA THR A 488 -34.90 13.55 36.33
C THR A 488 -33.68 13.02 35.56
N PHE A 489 -33.38 11.70 35.58
CA PHE A 489 -32.21 11.09 34.90
C PHE A 489 -30.93 11.93 35.06
N ASP A 490 -30.56 12.26 36.30
CA ASP A 490 -29.37 13.08 36.56
C ASP A 490 -28.09 12.20 36.56
N PRO A 491 -27.02 12.61 35.87
CA PRO A 491 -25.73 11.92 35.91
C PRO A 491 -25.03 12.17 37.25
N ILE A 492 -24.40 11.13 37.81
CA ILE A 492 -23.77 11.20 39.15
C ILE A 492 -22.25 11.11 39.08
N GLY A 493 -21.68 10.60 37.98
CA GLY A 493 -20.24 10.63 37.71
C GLY A 493 -19.64 9.28 37.31
N PRO A 494 -18.29 9.19 37.12
CA PRO A 494 -17.59 8.01 36.61
C PRO A 494 -17.36 6.90 37.65
N HIS A 495 -17.63 7.22 38.91
CA HIS A 495 -17.61 6.27 40.00
C HIS A 495 -19.05 6.08 40.43
N LEU A 496 -19.41 4.85 40.79
CA LEU A 496 -20.61 4.66 41.59
C LEU A 496 -20.37 5.56 42.81
N PRO A 497 -21.23 6.57 43.08
CA PRO A 497 -20.93 7.66 44.00
C PRO A 497 -20.23 7.07 45.21
N SER A 498 -18.95 7.44 45.40
CA SER A 498 -18.03 6.82 46.38
C SER A 498 -18.87 6.53 47.60
N LEU A 499 -19.04 5.25 47.94
CA LEU A 499 -20.05 4.79 48.88
C LEU A 499 -19.70 5.32 50.28
N ASN A 500 -19.93 6.61 50.51
CA ASN A 500 -20.23 7.16 51.82
C ASN A 500 -21.50 6.51 52.40
N TYR A 501 -22.20 5.71 51.58
CA TYR A 501 -23.10 4.61 51.89
C TYR A 501 -22.38 3.36 52.44
N THR A 502 -21.34 3.52 53.25
CA THR A 502 -20.82 2.39 54.03
C THR A 502 -21.99 1.84 54.84
N CYS A 503 -22.34 0.56 54.64
CA CYS A 503 -23.20 -0.17 55.55
C CYS A 503 -22.47 -0.21 56.89
N ARG A 504 -22.77 0.69 57.82
CA ARG A 504 -22.08 0.72 59.13
C ARG A 504 -22.86 -0.08 60.14
N GLU A 505 -22.15 -0.65 61.11
CA GLU A 505 -22.79 -1.16 62.32
C GLU A 505 -23.62 -0.03 62.94
N SER A 506 -24.89 -0.32 63.17
CA SER A 506 -25.80 0.63 63.79
C SER A 506 -25.85 0.37 65.29
N ASP A 507 -25.47 1.36 66.09
CA ASP A 507 -25.72 1.39 67.55
C ASP A 507 -27.22 1.39 67.89
N VAL A 508 -28.08 1.56 66.89
CA VAL A 508 -29.53 1.69 67.05
C VAL A 508 -30.24 0.55 66.32
N HIS A 509 -30.93 -0.33 67.07
CA HIS A 509 -31.88 -1.30 66.55
C HIS A 509 -33.17 -0.65 66.02
N THR A 510 -33.07 0.38 65.19
CA THR A 510 -34.25 0.85 64.43
C THR A 510 -34.49 -0.17 63.33
N LYS A 511 -35.58 -0.93 63.46
CA LYS A 511 -36.10 -1.74 62.37
C LYS A 511 -36.21 -0.86 61.11
N PRO A 512 -35.80 -1.35 59.93
CA PRO A 512 -36.05 -0.64 58.68
C PRO A 512 -37.53 -0.28 58.59
N LYS A 513 -37.85 0.87 57.98
CA LYS A 513 -39.25 1.15 57.65
C LYS A 513 -39.72 0.06 56.67
N PRO A 514 -41.01 -0.33 56.67
CA PRO A 514 -41.51 -1.34 55.73
C PRO A 514 -41.25 -1.02 54.25
N ALA A 515 -41.12 0.27 53.90
CA ALA A 515 -40.75 0.70 52.55
C ALA A 515 -39.27 0.44 52.21
N ASP A 516 -38.40 0.45 53.21
CA ASP A 516 -36.94 0.32 53.09
C ASP A 516 -36.45 -1.13 53.30
N GLU A 517 -37.29 -2.04 53.83
CA GLU A 517 -36.93 -3.46 54.09
C GLU A 517 -36.30 -4.15 52.89
N ASN A 518 -36.70 -3.79 51.66
CA ASN A 518 -36.20 -4.41 50.43
C ASN A 518 -34.77 -3.98 50.06
N PHE A 519 -34.20 -2.98 50.74
CA PHE A 519 -32.79 -2.62 50.59
C PHE A 519 -31.88 -3.41 51.55
N TYR A 520 -32.45 -4.33 52.34
CA TYR A 520 -31.73 -5.12 53.32
C TYR A 520 -31.85 -6.61 53.07
N PHE A 521 -30.84 -7.36 53.49
CA PHE A 521 -30.83 -8.82 53.40
C PHE A 521 -30.24 -9.48 54.64
N ASP A 522 -30.68 -10.70 54.90
CA ASP A 522 -30.19 -11.55 55.97
C ASP A 522 -29.35 -12.72 55.42
N GLY A 523 -28.43 -13.22 56.24
CA GLY A 523 -27.53 -14.32 55.85
C GLY A 523 -26.14 -13.86 55.40
N ASP A 524 -25.36 -14.78 54.83
CA ASP A 524 -24.10 -14.51 54.14
C ASP A 524 -24.38 -14.36 52.64
N CYS A 525 -23.98 -13.25 52.02
CA CYS A 525 -24.25 -13.00 50.60
C CYS A 525 -23.49 -13.96 49.66
N ARG A 526 -22.54 -14.75 50.18
CA ARG A 526 -21.86 -15.81 49.42
C ARG A 526 -22.66 -17.11 49.37
N ASP A 527 -23.62 -17.27 50.26
CA ASP A 527 -24.49 -18.44 50.25
C ASP A 527 -25.40 -18.40 49.03
N ARG A 528 -25.49 -19.53 48.33
CA ARG A 528 -26.27 -19.64 47.10
C ARG A 528 -27.74 -19.24 47.28
N GLU A 529 -28.36 -19.68 48.38
CA GLU A 529 -29.75 -19.35 48.69
C GLU A 529 -29.94 -17.85 48.90
N VAL A 530 -28.98 -17.18 49.53
CA VAL A 530 -28.98 -15.73 49.73
C VAL A 530 -28.73 -15.02 48.40
N GLN A 531 -27.83 -15.50 47.56
CA GLN A 531 -27.60 -14.93 46.22
C GLN A 531 -28.85 -14.98 45.34
N GLU A 532 -29.60 -16.09 45.34
CA GLU A 532 -30.85 -16.21 44.58
C GLU A 532 -31.89 -15.18 45.05
N VAL A 533 -31.96 -14.92 46.36
CA VAL A 533 -32.81 -13.86 46.93
C VAL A 533 -32.31 -12.47 46.52
N LEU A 534 -31.01 -12.21 46.57
CA LEU A 534 -30.40 -10.93 46.19
C LEU A 534 -30.62 -10.62 44.71
N MET A 535 -30.52 -11.61 43.82
CA MET A 535 -30.82 -11.46 42.39
C MET A 535 -32.28 -11.04 42.16
N GLY A 536 -33.22 -11.59 42.94
CA GLY A 536 -34.64 -11.22 42.86
C GLY A 536 -34.93 -9.76 43.25
N HIS A 537 -34.09 -9.14 44.08
CA HIS A 537 -34.24 -7.73 44.46
C HIS A 537 -34.04 -6.78 43.26
N LEU A 538 -33.18 -7.12 42.30
CA LEU A 538 -32.96 -6.31 41.11
C LEU A 538 -34.25 -6.19 40.28
N GLU A 539 -34.96 -7.31 40.07
CA GLU A 539 -36.26 -7.29 39.41
C GLU A 539 -37.34 -6.58 40.22
N TYR A 540 -37.30 -6.70 41.55
CA TYR A 540 -38.24 -6.04 42.44
C TYR A 540 -38.15 -4.51 42.34
N PHE A 541 -36.94 -3.95 42.42
CA PHE A 541 -36.73 -2.51 42.33
C PHE A 541 -37.07 -1.99 40.93
N GLN A 542 -36.77 -2.75 39.88
CA GLN A 542 -37.12 -2.35 38.52
C GLN A 542 -38.62 -2.20 38.32
N ARG A 543 -39.44 -3.07 38.90
CA ARG A 543 -40.91 -2.94 38.83
C ARG A 543 -41.47 -1.72 39.56
N ARG A 544 -40.69 -1.12 40.46
CA ARG A 544 -41.10 -0.01 41.33
C ARG A 544 -40.48 1.34 40.97
N THR A 545 -39.55 1.40 40.03
CA THR A 545 -38.97 2.65 39.53
C THR A 545 -39.84 3.30 38.44
N SER A 546 -39.64 4.61 38.25
CA SER A 546 -40.28 5.36 37.15
C SER A 546 -39.85 4.88 35.76
N ALA A 547 -38.75 4.12 35.64
CA ALA A 547 -38.36 3.45 34.39
C ALA A 547 -39.45 2.45 33.93
N TYR A 548 -40.09 1.74 34.86
CA TYR A 548 -41.27 0.93 34.56
C TYR A 548 -42.56 1.77 34.41
N GLN A 549 -42.62 2.98 34.98
CA GLN A 549 -43.71 3.92 34.67
C GLN A 549 -43.62 4.49 33.25
N TYR A 550 -42.42 4.62 32.66
CA TYR A 550 -42.27 4.93 31.22
C TYR A 550 -42.86 3.82 30.34
N CYS A 551 -42.78 2.58 30.82
CA CYS A 551 -43.43 1.39 30.29
C CYS A 551 -44.98 1.45 30.37
N GLN A 552 -45.54 2.23 31.31
CA GLN A 552 -46.99 2.47 31.40
C GLN A 552 -47.50 3.50 30.38
N LEU A 553 -46.62 4.33 29.79
CA LEU A 553 -46.98 5.29 28.74
C LEU A 553 -46.99 4.66 27.33
N ASN A 554 -46.27 3.54 27.11
CA ASN A 554 -46.21 2.85 25.82
C ASN A 554 -46.32 1.31 25.99
N ARG A 555 -47.53 0.77 25.78
CA ARG A 555 -47.89 -0.64 26.03
C ARG A 555 -47.03 -1.66 25.26
N ASP A 556 -46.52 -1.28 24.10
CA ASP A 556 -45.73 -2.18 23.24
C ASP A 556 -44.30 -2.38 23.77
N SER A 557 -43.70 -1.37 24.39
CA SER A 557 -42.36 -1.47 25.01
C SER A 557 -42.35 -2.42 26.21
N CYS A 558 -43.48 -2.58 26.90
CA CYS A 558 -43.56 -3.43 28.10
C CYS A 558 -43.75 -4.91 27.81
N ARG A 559 -44.38 -5.27 26.69
CA ARG A 559 -44.46 -6.67 26.22
C ARG A 559 -43.09 -7.23 25.81
N LYS A 560 -42.16 -6.33 25.52
CA LYS A 560 -40.84 -6.62 24.99
C LYS A 560 -39.80 -6.84 26.08
N TRP A 561 -40.00 -6.36 27.30
CA TRP A 561 -39.08 -6.60 28.42
C TRP A 561 -39.00 -8.09 28.78
N LYS A 562 -37.79 -8.60 28.99
CA LYS A 562 -37.52 -10.03 29.24
C LYS A 562 -36.76 -10.31 30.55
N GLY A 563 -36.57 -9.32 31.41
CA GLY A 563 -35.82 -9.50 32.65
C GLY A 563 -34.44 -8.87 32.60
N TYR A 564 -33.59 -9.38 33.47
CA TYR A 564 -32.15 -9.13 33.45
C TYR A 564 -31.40 -10.39 33.03
N ARG A 565 -30.35 -10.25 32.23
CA ARG A 565 -29.38 -11.31 31.91
C ARG A 565 -28.05 -11.06 32.59
N ASN A 566 -27.28 -12.15 32.77
CA ASN A 566 -25.97 -12.17 33.45
C ASN A 566 -25.99 -11.46 34.81
N VAL A 567 -27.04 -11.69 35.60
CA VAL A 567 -27.17 -11.10 36.93
C VAL A 567 -26.06 -11.62 37.82
N THR A 568 -25.26 -10.71 38.38
CA THR A 568 -24.10 -11.02 39.19
C THR A 568 -24.22 -10.33 40.54
N VAL A 569 -23.92 -11.06 41.61
CA VAL A 569 -23.88 -10.55 42.99
C VAL A 569 -22.43 -10.33 43.40
N PHE A 570 -22.11 -9.11 43.81
CA PHE A 570 -20.81 -8.72 44.33
C PHE A 570 -20.93 -8.44 45.84
N CYS A 571 -20.34 -9.31 46.64
CA CYS A 571 -20.29 -9.19 48.09
C CYS A 571 -19.16 -8.26 48.53
N GLY A 572 -19.45 -7.26 49.37
CA GLY A 572 -18.43 -6.48 50.05
C GLY A 572 -18.25 -6.91 51.50
N GLY A 573 -17.03 -6.71 52.01
CA GLY A 573 -16.58 -7.24 53.30
C GLY A 573 -15.92 -8.59 53.18
N HIS A 574 -14.66 -8.67 53.63
CA HIS A 574 -13.75 -9.83 53.64
C HIS A 574 -13.95 -10.83 52.52
#